data_AF-A0A945YZP4-F1
#
_entry.id   AF-A0A945YZP4-F1
#
_cell.length_a   1.000
_cell.length_b   1.000
_cell.length_c   1.000
_cell.angle_alpha   90.00
_cell.angle_beta   90.00
_cell.angle_gamma   90.00
#
_symmetry.space_group_name_H-M   'P 1'
#
loop_
_entity.id
_entity.type
_entity.pdbx_description
1 polymer ?
#
loop_
_entity_poly.entity_id
_entity_poly.type
_entity_poly.pdbx_seq_one_letter_code
_entity_poly.pdbx_strand_id
1 'polypeptide(L)'
;MYFIVEYSQRKSIPSKTFSAWFSRSNVFQYLGVHYVDIIYFVTGGLPRKVQVTAQYGWLREQGIDTFDAIHATIEWELPNKKKFFSFIHTNWIDPENTSAMSDQQVKVIGTKGRFESDQKRRGITIVSDEKGIEELNPDFCLTYPTPEGYTSYQGYGIESIHTFLKDVSLLNKREVTPEVLEGMRPSFKESLVSTAVVEAVNNGLNQQNRWIDIDL
;
A
#
# COMPACT_ATOMS: atom_id res chain seq x y z
N MET A 1 18.74 1.98 3.19
CA MET A 1 17.46 2.32 2.56
C MET A 1 16.37 2.20 3.61
N TYR A 2 15.31 3.00 3.54
CA TYR A 2 14.11 2.80 4.34
C TYR A 2 12.89 3.41 3.64
N PHE A 3 11.69 3.04 4.10
CA PHE A 3 10.41 3.53 3.58
C PHE A 3 9.66 4.33 4.63
N ILE A 4 9.02 5.42 4.23
CA ILE A 4 8.01 6.12 5.02
C ILE A 4 6.71 6.10 4.23
N VAL A 5 5.62 5.71 4.87
CA VAL A 5 4.28 5.67 4.29
C VAL A 5 3.34 6.44 5.20
N GLU A 6 2.58 7.34 4.59
CA GLU A 6 1.52 8.10 5.24
C GLU A 6 0.24 7.84 4.45
N TYR A 7 -0.75 7.21 5.08
CA TYR A 7 -2.02 6.89 4.42
C TYR A 7 -3.21 7.19 5.33
N SER A 8 -3.95 8.23 4.98
CA SER A 8 -5.11 8.69 5.74
C SER A 8 -6.37 8.75 4.90
N GLN A 9 -7.52 8.67 5.58
CA GLN A 9 -8.81 8.93 4.97
C GLN A 9 -9.72 9.72 5.90
N ARG A 10 -10.72 10.35 5.30
CA ARG A 10 -11.72 11.16 6.01
C ARG A 10 -12.42 10.38 7.11
N LYS A 11 -12.73 11.06 8.21
CA LYS A 11 -13.40 10.48 9.38
C LYS A 11 -14.82 9.93 9.17
N SER A 12 -15.45 10.24 8.04
CA SER A 12 -16.72 9.66 7.63
C SER A 12 -16.59 8.25 7.07
N ILE A 13 -15.38 7.79 6.73
CA ILE A 13 -15.18 6.46 6.15
C ILE A 13 -15.64 5.32 7.08
N PRO A 14 -15.21 5.25 8.36
CA PRO A 14 -15.65 4.21 9.27
C PRO A 14 -17.17 4.23 9.52
N SER A 15 -17.75 5.42 9.61
CA SER A 15 -19.16 5.61 9.99
C SER A 15 -20.16 5.47 8.85
N LYS A 16 -19.80 5.86 7.62
CA LYS A 16 -20.72 5.88 6.47
C LYS A 16 -20.45 4.75 5.50
N THR A 17 -19.20 4.60 5.09
CA THR A 17 -18.83 3.61 4.08
C THR A 17 -18.68 2.23 4.72
N PHE A 18 -18.09 2.17 5.91
CA PHE A 18 -17.66 0.92 6.54
C PHE A 18 -18.43 0.53 7.81
N SER A 19 -19.60 1.11 8.01
CA SER A 19 -20.45 0.89 9.19
C SER A 19 -20.75 -0.59 9.46
N ALA A 20 -20.85 -1.42 8.41
CA ALA A 20 -21.15 -2.84 8.52
C ALA A 20 -19.96 -3.73 8.92
N TRP A 21 -18.72 -3.22 8.85
CA TRP A 21 -17.51 -4.06 8.97
C TRP A 21 -16.35 -3.43 9.73
N PHE A 22 -16.45 -2.16 10.15
CA PHE A 22 -15.39 -1.51 10.91
C PHE A 22 -15.02 -2.30 12.18
N SER A 23 -15.96 -3.04 12.77
CA SER A 23 -15.72 -3.87 13.96
C SER A 23 -14.93 -5.16 13.70
N ARG A 24 -14.68 -5.50 12.43
CA ARG A 24 -13.94 -6.70 11.99
C ARG A 24 -12.61 -6.37 11.32
N SER A 25 -12.24 -5.10 11.28
CA SER A 25 -11.03 -4.60 10.65
C SER A 25 -10.47 -3.46 11.48
N ASN A 26 -9.33 -2.93 11.06
CA ASN A 26 -8.79 -1.69 11.58
C ASN A 26 -8.12 -0.92 10.44
N VAL A 27 -7.74 0.32 10.75
CA VAL A 27 -7.19 1.24 9.75
C VAL A 27 -5.91 0.73 9.11
N PHE A 28 -5.07 -0.04 9.83
CA PHE A 28 -3.86 -0.64 9.25
C PHE A 28 -4.21 -1.79 8.31
N GLN A 29 -5.07 -2.71 8.76
CA GLN A 29 -5.50 -3.85 7.94
C GLN A 29 -6.18 -3.39 6.64
N TYR A 30 -6.85 -2.24 6.66
CA TYR A 30 -7.48 -1.68 5.47
C TYR A 30 -6.50 -0.88 4.59
N LEU A 31 -5.70 0.01 5.17
CA LEU A 31 -4.86 0.95 4.43
C LEU A 31 -3.41 0.49 4.31
N GLY A 32 -2.83 0.09 5.43
CA GLY A 32 -1.41 -0.26 5.54
C GLY A 32 -1.02 -1.50 4.74
N VAL A 33 -1.92 -2.48 4.62
CA VAL A 33 -1.70 -3.74 3.87
C VAL A 33 -1.22 -3.49 2.43
N HIS A 34 -1.74 -2.46 1.77
CA HIS A 34 -1.38 -2.12 0.40
C HIS A 34 0.10 -1.74 0.27
N TYR A 35 0.63 -1.00 1.25
CA TYR A 35 2.02 -0.59 1.22
C TYR A 35 2.97 -1.68 1.74
N VAL A 36 2.51 -2.57 2.60
CA VAL A 36 3.24 -3.80 2.92
C VAL A 36 3.45 -4.62 1.65
N ASP A 37 2.39 -4.81 0.87
CA ASP A 37 2.44 -5.53 -0.41
C ASP A 37 3.36 -4.84 -1.43
N ILE A 38 3.24 -3.51 -1.60
CA ILE A 38 4.13 -2.74 -2.49
C ILE A 38 5.60 -2.87 -2.07
N ILE A 39 5.91 -2.73 -0.78
CA ILE A 39 7.29 -2.84 -0.27
C ILE A 39 7.83 -4.25 -0.55
N TYR A 40 7.05 -5.28 -0.29
CA TYR A 40 7.42 -6.66 -0.59
C TYR A 40 7.68 -6.83 -2.10
N PHE A 41 6.72 -6.44 -2.93
CA PHE A 41 6.80 -6.56 -4.40
C PHE A 41 8.04 -5.88 -4.99
N VAL A 42 8.36 -4.64 -4.57
CA VAL A 42 9.46 -3.88 -5.18
C VAL A 42 10.85 -4.25 -4.62
N THR A 43 10.92 -4.84 -3.42
CA THR A 43 12.20 -5.15 -2.77
C THR A 43 12.54 -6.64 -2.72
N GLY A 44 11.53 -7.51 -2.83
CA GLY A 44 11.64 -8.92 -2.50
C GLY A 44 12.03 -9.19 -1.03
N GLY A 45 11.97 -8.17 -0.16
CA GLY A 45 12.34 -8.28 1.24
C GLY A 45 11.27 -9.01 2.04
N LEU A 46 11.68 -9.95 2.89
CA LEU A 46 10.74 -10.64 3.79
C LEU A 46 10.63 -9.87 5.11
N PRO A 47 9.41 -9.61 5.60
CA PRO A 47 9.21 -8.99 6.90
C PRO A 47 9.65 -9.96 8.01
N ARG A 48 10.31 -9.44 9.05
CA ARG A 48 10.87 -10.23 10.15
C ARG A 48 10.14 -10.01 11.47
N LYS A 49 9.90 -8.73 11.79
CA LYS A 49 9.22 -8.33 13.01
C LYS A 49 8.60 -6.95 12.85
N VAL A 50 7.56 -6.69 13.62
CA VAL A 50 6.86 -5.40 13.65
C VAL A 50 6.73 -4.88 15.07
N GLN A 51 6.91 -3.57 15.23
CA GLN A 51 6.52 -2.83 16.41
C GLN A 51 5.34 -1.94 16.05
N VAL A 52 4.28 -1.98 16.87
CA VAL A 52 3.03 -1.27 16.59
C VAL A 52 2.68 -0.34 17.74
N THR A 53 2.19 0.85 17.40
CA THR A 53 1.48 1.74 18.31
C THR A 53 0.13 2.12 17.70
N ALA A 54 -0.85 2.43 18.55
CA ALA A 54 -2.18 2.81 18.08
C ALA A 54 -2.81 3.86 18.97
N GLN A 55 -3.72 4.62 18.40
CA GLN A 55 -4.42 5.72 19.06
C GLN A 55 -5.92 5.53 18.96
N TYR A 56 -6.60 5.79 20.07
CA TYR A 56 -8.03 6.04 20.12
C TYR A 56 -8.29 7.52 20.40
N GLY A 57 -9.45 8.02 19.98
CA GLY A 57 -9.86 9.39 20.25
C GLY A 57 -11.24 9.68 19.68
N TRP A 58 -11.28 10.45 18.60
CA TRP A 58 -12.50 11.00 18.02
C TRP A 58 -13.52 9.92 17.62
N LEU A 59 -13.09 8.80 17.03
CA LEU A 59 -14.02 7.76 16.57
C LEU A 59 -14.78 7.15 17.75
N ARG A 60 -14.11 6.89 18.87
CA ARG A 60 -14.75 6.39 20.10
C ARG A 60 -15.71 7.40 20.70
N GLU A 61 -15.37 8.70 20.68
CA GLU A 61 -16.27 9.77 21.12
C GLU A 61 -17.57 9.81 20.29
N GLN A 62 -17.52 9.36 19.02
CA GLN A 62 -18.69 9.21 18.16
C GLN A 62 -19.39 7.84 18.27
N GLY A 63 -19.01 6.99 19.23
CA GLY A 63 -19.59 5.66 19.42
C GLY A 63 -19.08 4.59 18.45
N ILE A 64 -17.96 4.84 17.76
CA ILE A 64 -17.33 3.89 16.83
C ILE A 64 -16.12 3.28 17.52
N ASP A 65 -16.22 2.03 17.97
CA ASP A 65 -15.14 1.34 18.67
C ASP A 65 -14.08 0.79 17.70
N THR A 66 -13.24 1.67 17.18
CA THR A 66 -12.05 1.35 16.40
C THR A 66 -10.95 2.38 16.65
N PHE A 67 -9.73 2.07 16.23
CA PHE A 67 -8.59 2.98 16.31
C PHE A 67 -8.75 4.18 15.36
N ASP A 68 -8.37 5.36 15.85
CA ASP A 68 -8.22 6.58 15.04
C ASP A 68 -7.02 6.44 14.11
N ALA A 69 -5.91 5.90 14.64
CA ALA A 69 -4.65 5.73 13.93
C ALA A 69 -3.90 4.48 14.40
N ILE A 70 -3.15 3.86 13.49
CA ILE A 70 -2.20 2.78 13.78
C ILE A 70 -0.88 3.09 13.06
N HIS A 71 0.22 2.92 13.78
CA HIS A 71 1.57 3.12 13.29
C HIS A 71 2.38 1.84 13.45
N ALA A 72 3.03 1.38 12.38
CA ALA A 72 3.84 0.18 12.37
C ALA A 72 5.26 0.48 11.88
N THR A 73 6.25 0.03 12.66
CA THR A 73 7.64 -0.06 12.24
C THR A 73 7.95 -1.51 11.92
N ILE A 74 8.30 -1.81 10.67
CA ILE A 74 8.56 -3.19 10.22
C ILE A 74 10.05 -3.31 9.88
N GLU A 75 10.71 -4.33 10.44
CA GLU A 75 12.05 -4.75 10.01
C GLU A 75 11.92 -5.76 8.86
N TRP A 76 12.65 -5.52 7.78
CA TRP A 76 12.66 -6.36 6.59
C TRP A 76 14.05 -6.92 6.34
N GLU A 77 14.14 -8.10 5.74
CA GLU A 77 15.37 -8.73 5.30
C GLU A 77 15.33 -8.97 3.78
N LEU A 78 16.27 -8.36 3.05
CA LEU A 78 16.43 -8.56 1.62
C LEU A 78 17.01 -9.95 1.30
N PRO A 79 16.88 -10.43 0.05
CA PRO A 79 17.49 -11.69 -0.38
C PRO A 79 19.00 -11.79 -0.10
N ASN A 80 19.72 -10.66 -0.14
CA ASN A 80 21.14 -10.56 0.17
C ASN A 80 21.46 -10.41 1.68
N LYS A 81 20.49 -10.67 2.56
CA LYS A 81 20.57 -10.62 4.03
C LYS A 81 20.75 -9.23 4.63
N LYS A 82 20.75 -8.16 3.83
CA LYS A 82 20.72 -6.80 4.36
C LYS A 82 19.35 -6.47 4.92
N LYS A 83 19.34 -5.73 6.02
CA LYS A 83 18.11 -5.29 6.68
C LYS A 83 17.75 -3.87 6.29
N PHE A 84 16.46 -3.58 6.27
CA PHE A 84 15.93 -2.22 6.19
C PHE A 84 14.64 -2.09 7.00
N PHE A 85 14.16 -0.87 7.16
CA PHE A 85 12.94 -0.57 7.90
C PHE A 85 11.91 0.12 7.02
N SER A 86 10.63 -0.11 7.32
CA SER A 86 9.53 0.72 6.85
C SER A 86 8.75 1.28 8.04
N PHE A 87 8.29 2.52 7.90
CA PHE A 87 7.42 3.19 8.85
C PHE A 87 6.09 3.46 8.16
N ILE A 88 5.01 2.84 8.64
CA ILE A 88 3.69 2.95 8.03
C ILE A 88 2.75 3.61 9.02
N HIS A 89 2.27 4.80 8.67
CA HIS A 89 1.33 5.59 9.47
C HIS A 89 -0.03 5.61 8.79
N THR A 90 -1.04 5.08 9.46
CA THR A 90 -2.41 4.99 8.95
C THR A 90 -3.41 5.66 9.87
N ASN A 91 -4.39 6.39 9.33
CA ASN A 91 -5.45 7.00 10.15
C ASN A 91 -6.79 7.20 9.40
N TRP A 92 -7.86 7.27 10.17
CA TRP A 92 -9.23 7.56 9.71
C TRP A 92 -9.77 8.85 10.33
N ILE A 93 -8.91 9.82 10.63
CA ILE A 93 -9.31 11.05 11.31
C ILE A 93 -9.05 12.30 10.48
N ASP A 94 -8.85 12.15 9.17
CA ASP A 94 -8.71 13.31 8.30
C ASP A 94 -9.99 14.17 8.30
N PRO A 95 -9.85 15.50 8.19
CA PRO A 95 -10.97 16.40 8.05
C PRO A 95 -11.86 16.06 6.83
N GLU A 96 -13.17 16.22 6.97
CA GLU A 96 -14.12 15.98 5.85
C GLU A 96 -13.88 16.88 4.63
N ASN A 97 -13.29 18.04 4.87
CA ASN A 97 -13.03 19.07 3.85
C ASN A 97 -11.67 18.91 3.17
N THR A 98 -10.94 17.80 3.39
CA THR A 98 -9.74 17.50 2.61
C THR A 98 -10.09 17.39 1.12
N SER A 99 -9.18 17.77 0.24
CA SER A 99 -9.47 17.80 -1.21
C SER A 99 -9.55 16.41 -1.87
N ALA A 100 -9.27 15.35 -1.13
CA ALA A 100 -9.35 13.96 -1.58
C ALA A 100 -10.00 13.10 -0.49
N MET A 101 -10.63 11.99 -0.88
CA MET A 101 -11.17 11.02 0.08
C MET A 101 -10.05 10.26 0.82
N SER A 102 -8.90 10.14 0.17
CA SER A 102 -7.74 9.40 0.61
C SER A 102 -6.49 10.21 0.29
N ASP A 103 -5.60 10.37 1.26
CA ASP A 103 -4.28 10.96 1.07
C ASP A 103 -3.25 9.86 1.33
N GLN A 104 -2.51 9.49 0.30
CA GLN A 104 -1.61 8.35 0.34
C GLN A 104 -0.26 8.75 -0.26
N GLN A 105 0.79 8.57 0.53
CA GLN A 105 2.14 9.02 0.21
C GLN A 105 3.15 7.94 0.60
N VAL A 106 4.16 7.76 -0.25
CA VAL A 106 5.30 6.91 0.06
C VAL A 106 6.60 7.60 -0.30
N LYS A 107 7.59 7.47 0.58
CA LYS A 107 8.96 7.93 0.37
C LYS A 107 9.91 6.75 0.55
N VAL A 108 10.82 6.60 -0.40
CA VAL A 108 11.91 5.61 -0.33
C VAL A 108 13.22 6.37 -0.30
N ILE A 109 13.98 6.22 0.78
CA ILE A 109 15.23 6.95 0.98
C ILE A 109 16.37 5.95 0.81
N GLY A 110 17.17 6.14 -0.23
CA GLY A 110 18.38 5.38 -0.52
C GLY A 110 19.65 6.19 -0.25
N THR A 111 20.81 5.56 -0.42
CA THR A 111 22.11 6.23 -0.24
C THR A 111 22.53 7.07 -1.46
N LYS A 112 21.87 6.89 -2.61
CA LYS A 112 22.18 7.57 -3.87
C LYS A 112 21.03 8.44 -4.41
N GLY A 113 19.94 8.53 -3.64
CA GLY A 113 18.72 9.14 -4.11
C GLY A 113 17.49 8.84 -3.27
N ARG A 114 16.39 9.47 -3.66
CA ARG A 114 15.09 9.42 -3.01
C ARG A 114 13.99 9.27 -4.05
N PHE A 115 13.01 8.45 -3.76
CA PHE A 115 11.76 8.35 -4.51
C PHE A 115 10.62 8.84 -3.63
N GLU A 116 9.72 9.65 -4.17
CA GLU A 116 8.52 10.12 -3.49
C GLU A 116 7.32 9.94 -4.41
N SER A 117 6.22 9.39 -3.90
CA SER A 117 4.95 9.37 -4.60
C SER A 117 3.89 10.04 -3.74
N ASP A 118 3.26 11.08 -4.29
CA ASP A 118 2.06 11.73 -3.76
C ASP A 118 0.92 11.41 -4.73
N GLN A 119 0.06 10.49 -4.32
CA GLN A 119 -1.00 9.97 -5.17
C GLN A 119 -2.16 10.95 -5.35
N LYS A 120 -2.34 11.90 -4.42
CA LYS A 120 -3.31 12.97 -4.61
C LYS A 120 -2.89 13.88 -5.76
N ARG A 121 -1.59 14.12 -5.91
CA ARG A 121 -1.01 14.84 -7.06
C ARG A 121 -0.74 13.94 -8.27
N ARG A 122 -0.93 12.63 -8.12
CA ARG A 122 -0.51 11.59 -9.08
C ARG A 122 0.96 11.73 -9.50
N GLY A 123 1.77 12.38 -8.66
CA GLY A 123 3.14 12.73 -8.96
C GLY A 123 4.10 11.70 -8.38
N ILE A 124 5.13 11.40 -9.15
CA ILE A 124 6.34 10.72 -8.71
C ILE A 124 7.47 11.73 -8.83
N THR A 125 8.24 11.89 -7.75
CA THR A 125 9.48 12.66 -7.77
C THR A 125 10.63 11.72 -7.47
N ILE A 126 11.64 11.74 -8.33
CA ILE A 126 12.89 10.99 -8.15
C ILE A 126 14.01 12.01 -8.06
N VAL A 127 14.80 11.91 -6.99
CA VAL A 127 16.02 12.68 -6.81
C VAL A 127 17.19 11.69 -6.80
N SER A 128 18.21 11.92 -7.60
CA SER A 128 19.44 11.12 -7.59
C SER A 128 20.68 11.99 -7.64
N ASP A 129 21.78 11.50 -7.06
CA ASP A 129 23.06 12.22 -7.08
C ASP A 129 23.60 12.43 -8.50
N GLU A 130 23.26 11.52 -9.44
CA GLU A 130 23.79 11.54 -10.81
C GLU A 130 22.94 12.39 -11.78
N LYS A 131 21.60 12.36 -11.65
CA LYS A 131 20.69 12.99 -12.63
C LYS A 131 19.94 14.21 -12.10
N GLY A 132 20.05 14.53 -10.81
CA GLY A 132 19.27 15.60 -10.19
C GLY A 132 17.82 15.18 -9.93
N ILE A 133 16.86 16.05 -10.25
CA ILE A 133 15.43 15.86 -9.98
C ILE A 133 14.64 15.54 -11.25
N GLU A 134 13.79 14.54 -11.17
CA GLU A 134 12.82 14.15 -12.20
C GLU A 134 11.41 14.12 -11.58
N GLU A 135 10.44 14.73 -12.25
CA GLU A 135 9.02 14.68 -11.88
C GLU A 135 8.24 13.95 -12.98
N LEU A 136 7.77 12.75 -12.66
CA LEU A 136 7.00 11.89 -13.54
C LEU A 136 5.53 11.91 -13.11
N ASN A 137 4.59 11.91 -14.06
CA ASN A 137 3.16 11.73 -13.77
C ASN A 137 2.60 10.55 -14.56
N PRO A 138 2.43 9.37 -13.95
CA PRO A 138 1.94 8.17 -14.64
C PRO A 138 0.41 8.07 -14.74
N ASP A 139 -0.36 9.15 -14.48
CA ASP A 139 -1.84 9.29 -14.56
C ASP A 139 -2.70 8.00 -14.47
N PHE A 140 -3.58 7.94 -13.46
CA PHE A 140 -4.47 6.78 -13.21
C PHE A 140 -5.24 6.27 -14.45
N CYS A 141 -5.83 7.20 -15.20
CA CYS A 141 -6.62 6.93 -16.39
C CYS A 141 -6.60 8.17 -17.27
N LEU A 142 -6.08 8.04 -18.48
CA LEU A 142 -6.07 9.07 -19.51
C LEU A 142 -6.90 8.65 -20.71
N THR A 143 -7.50 9.66 -21.33
CA THR A 143 -8.35 9.51 -22.50
C THR A 143 -7.63 10.12 -23.71
N TYR A 144 -7.41 9.32 -24.73
CA TYR A 144 -6.70 9.73 -25.95
C TYR A 144 -7.60 9.59 -27.17
N PRO A 145 -7.66 10.60 -28.06
CA PRO A 145 -8.28 10.43 -29.36
C PRO A 145 -7.41 9.53 -30.23
N THR A 146 -8.01 8.60 -30.95
CA THR A 146 -7.34 7.77 -31.95
C THR A 146 -7.48 8.39 -33.35
N PRO A 147 -6.53 8.14 -34.27
CA PRO A 147 -6.65 8.60 -35.66
C PRO A 147 -7.94 8.16 -36.37
N GLU A 148 -8.50 7.02 -35.97
CA GLU A 148 -9.72 6.43 -36.54
C GLU A 148 -11.03 6.99 -35.96
N GLY A 149 -10.94 7.97 -35.03
CA GLY A 149 -12.10 8.64 -34.45
C GLY A 149 -12.69 7.98 -33.20
N TYR A 150 -12.08 6.91 -32.70
CA TYR A 150 -12.45 6.29 -31.41
C TYR A 150 -11.66 6.89 -30.25
N THR A 151 -12.12 6.61 -29.03
CA THR A 151 -11.44 6.99 -27.79
C THR A 151 -10.65 5.81 -27.24
N SER A 152 -9.35 6.01 -27.01
CA SER A 152 -8.47 5.07 -26.31
C SER A 152 -8.31 5.49 -24.86
N TYR A 153 -8.16 4.51 -23.98
CA TYR A 153 -7.99 4.70 -22.55
C TYR A 153 -6.66 4.06 -22.13
N GLN A 154 -5.79 4.80 -21.45
CA GLN A 154 -4.50 4.30 -20.95
C GLN A 154 -4.28 4.68 -19.49
N GLY A 155 -3.26 4.12 -18.85
CA GLY A 155 -2.95 4.35 -17.43
C GLY A 155 -3.24 3.14 -16.57
N TYR A 156 -2.65 3.11 -15.38
CA TYR A 156 -2.59 1.91 -14.56
C TYR A 156 -3.96 1.41 -14.06
N GLY A 157 -4.97 2.30 -13.98
CA GLY A 157 -6.35 1.92 -13.65
C GLY A 157 -7.02 1.06 -14.72
N ILE A 158 -6.64 1.23 -15.99
CA ILE A 158 -7.14 0.43 -17.12
C ILE A 158 -6.22 -0.76 -17.38
N GLU A 159 -4.91 -0.51 -17.38
CA GLU A 159 -3.90 -1.51 -17.72
C GLU A 159 -3.91 -2.68 -16.74
N SER A 160 -4.18 -2.45 -15.45
CA SER A 160 -4.31 -3.52 -14.45
C SER A 160 -5.45 -4.49 -14.77
N ILE A 161 -6.63 -3.98 -15.11
CA ILE A 161 -7.81 -4.78 -15.49
C ILE A 161 -7.56 -5.49 -16.83
N HIS A 162 -7.05 -4.76 -17.82
CA HIS A 162 -6.75 -5.32 -19.13
C HIS A 162 -5.69 -6.43 -19.04
N THR A 163 -4.66 -6.23 -18.22
CA THR A 163 -3.62 -7.24 -17.95
C THR A 163 -4.23 -8.49 -17.33
N PHE A 164 -5.08 -8.35 -16.31
CA PHE A 164 -5.78 -9.50 -15.70
C PHE A 164 -6.60 -10.29 -16.73
N LEU A 165 -7.42 -9.61 -17.55
CA LEU A 165 -8.23 -10.27 -18.57
C LEU A 165 -7.38 -10.97 -19.64
N LYS A 166 -6.26 -10.34 -20.02
CA LYS A 166 -5.30 -10.93 -20.95
C LYS A 166 -4.67 -12.19 -20.36
N ASP A 167 -4.22 -12.16 -19.11
CA ASP A 167 -3.64 -13.33 -18.44
C ASP A 167 -4.66 -14.48 -18.35
N VAL A 168 -5.92 -14.19 -18.00
CA VAL A 168 -7.01 -15.18 -18.00
C VAL A 168 -7.21 -15.79 -19.39
N SER A 169 -7.20 -14.97 -20.44
CA SER A 169 -7.31 -15.48 -21.81
C SER A 169 -6.12 -16.38 -22.18
N LEU A 170 -4.90 -16.02 -21.82
CA LEU A 170 -3.70 -16.80 -22.12
C LEU A 170 -3.69 -18.14 -21.37
N LEU A 171 -4.11 -18.13 -20.10
CA LEU A 171 -4.27 -19.33 -19.28
C LEU A 171 -5.31 -20.29 -19.88
N ASN A 172 -6.46 -19.76 -20.30
CA ASN A 172 -7.52 -20.57 -20.94
C ASN A 172 -7.06 -21.21 -22.26
N LYS A 173 -6.20 -20.51 -23.02
CA LYS A 173 -5.58 -21.04 -24.24
C LYS A 173 -4.38 -21.95 -23.99
N ARG A 174 -3.95 -22.10 -22.73
CA ARG A 174 -2.76 -22.84 -22.31
C ARG A 174 -1.46 -22.32 -22.94
N GLU A 175 -1.43 -21.02 -23.24
CA GLU A 175 -0.24 -20.33 -23.77
C GLU A 175 0.72 -19.90 -22.66
N VAL A 176 0.21 -19.74 -21.43
CA VAL A 176 0.98 -19.48 -20.21
C VAL A 176 0.49 -20.40 -19.09
N THR A 177 1.32 -20.58 -18.05
CA THR A 177 0.93 -21.30 -16.83
C THR A 177 0.94 -20.36 -15.63
N PRO A 178 0.24 -20.70 -14.52
CA PRO A 178 0.26 -19.88 -13.31
C PRO A 178 1.67 -19.61 -12.78
N GLU A 179 2.59 -20.59 -12.89
CA GLU A 179 3.97 -20.49 -12.42
C GLU A 179 4.75 -19.39 -13.16
N VAL A 180 4.44 -19.16 -14.44
CA VAL A 180 5.05 -18.06 -15.23
C VAL A 180 4.61 -16.69 -14.72
N LEU A 181 3.43 -16.60 -14.09
CA LEU A 181 2.86 -15.35 -13.57
C LEU A 181 3.22 -15.10 -12.09
N GLU A 182 3.79 -16.09 -11.39
CA GLU A 182 4.28 -15.91 -10.02
C GLU A 182 5.35 -14.82 -9.94
N GLY A 183 5.34 -14.02 -8.87
CA GLY A 183 6.20 -12.84 -8.71
C GLY A 183 5.88 -11.67 -9.66
N MET A 184 5.01 -11.84 -10.66
CA MET A 184 4.57 -10.77 -11.57
C MET A 184 3.15 -10.29 -11.29
N ARG A 185 2.34 -11.10 -10.59
CA ARG A 185 0.93 -10.84 -10.32
C ARG A 185 0.61 -11.06 -8.84
N PRO A 186 -0.38 -10.33 -8.31
CA PRO A 186 -0.89 -10.61 -6.97
C PRO A 186 -1.55 -12.00 -6.96
N SER A 187 -0.88 -12.97 -6.35
CA SER A 187 -1.39 -14.33 -6.14
C SER A 187 -1.65 -14.58 -4.66
N PHE A 188 -2.33 -15.69 -4.33
CA PHE A 188 -2.51 -16.09 -2.93
C PHE A 188 -1.16 -16.28 -2.22
N LYS A 189 -0.15 -16.79 -2.91
CA LYS A 189 1.20 -16.99 -2.36
C LYS A 189 1.88 -15.66 -2.02
N GLU A 190 1.80 -14.68 -2.92
CA GLU A 190 2.33 -13.34 -2.66
C GLU A 190 1.58 -12.65 -1.50
N SER A 191 0.26 -12.86 -1.43
CA SER A 191 -0.61 -12.27 -0.40
C SER A 191 -0.38 -12.83 1.01
N LEU A 192 0.28 -13.99 1.16
CA LEU A 192 0.64 -14.52 2.48
C LEU A 192 1.53 -13.55 3.25
N VAL A 193 2.44 -12.86 2.56
CA VAL A 193 3.38 -11.93 3.19
C VAL A 193 2.64 -10.76 3.83
N SER A 194 1.78 -10.09 3.08
CA SER A 194 1.00 -8.96 3.60
C SER A 194 -0.01 -9.40 4.66
N THR A 195 -0.59 -10.60 4.53
CA THR A 195 -1.47 -11.20 5.53
C THR A 195 -0.75 -11.47 6.86
N ALA A 196 0.46 -12.05 6.82
CA ALA A 196 1.26 -12.32 8.02
C ALA A 196 1.64 -11.03 8.76
N VAL A 197 1.95 -9.96 8.04
CA VAL A 197 2.20 -8.64 8.66
C VAL A 197 0.92 -8.11 9.33
N VAL A 198 -0.23 -8.21 8.66
CA VAL A 198 -1.52 -7.78 9.25
C VAL A 198 -1.81 -8.56 10.53
N GLU A 199 -1.60 -9.87 10.53
CA GLU A 199 -1.78 -10.71 11.72
C GLU A 199 -0.83 -10.30 12.85
N ALA A 200 0.47 -10.14 12.56
CA ALA A 200 1.45 -9.69 13.54
C ALA A 200 1.14 -8.30 14.09
N VAL A 201 0.63 -7.39 13.25
CA VAL A 201 0.17 -6.06 13.68
C VAL A 201 -1.00 -6.18 14.64
N ASN A 202 -2.00 -6.98 14.31
CA ASN A 202 -3.16 -7.23 15.17
C ASN A 202 -2.74 -7.81 16.53
N ASN A 203 -1.79 -8.75 16.52
CA ASN A 203 -1.21 -9.32 17.74
C ASN A 203 -0.44 -8.26 18.56
N GLY A 204 0.23 -7.31 17.89
CA GLY A 204 1.02 -6.25 18.52
C GLY A 204 0.22 -5.15 19.19
N LEU A 205 -1.02 -4.90 18.78
CA LEU A 205 -1.88 -3.84 19.32
C LEU A 205 -2.12 -3.97 20.84
N ASN A 206 -2.00 -5.18 21.40
CA ASN A 206 -2.21 -5.47 22.82
C ASN A 206 -0.90 -5.64 23.62
N GLN A 207 0.28 -5.41 23.03
CA GLN A 207 1.57 -5.81 23.60
C GLN A 207 2.50 -4.65 24.00
N GLN A 208 1.95 -3.47 24.34
CA GLN A 208 2.70 -2.31 24.86
C GLN A 208 3.91 -1.95 23.99
N ASN A 209 3.74 -1.94 22.67
CA ASN A 209 4.78 -1.54 21.70
C ASN A 209 6.03 -2.44 21.72
N ARG A 210 5.90 -3.72 22.08
CA ARG A 210 6.99 -4.70 21.90
C ARG A 210 7.15 -5.07 20.42
N TRP A 211 8.33 -5.59 20.08
CA TRP A 211 8.54 -6.24 18.79
C TRP A 211 7.82 -7.58 18.77
N ILE A 212 7.05 -7.82 17.70
CA ILE A 212 6.33 -9.05 17.41
C ILE A 212 6.98 -9.69 16.20
N ASP A 213 7.37 -10.95 16.31
CA ASP A 213 7.91 -11.71 15.18
C ASP A 213 6.81 -11.98 14.14
N ILE A 214 7.20 -12.04 12.86
CA ILE A 214 6.29 -12.27 11.75
C ILE A 214 6.57 -13.67 11.20
N ASP A 215 5.60 -14.56 11.37
CA ASP A 215 5.65 -15.94 10.90
C ASP A 215 5.13 -16.02 9.46
N LEU A 216 5.96 -16.53 8.54
CA LEU A 216 5.68 -16.69 7.11
C LEU A 216 5.61 -18.16 6.70
#